data_AF-A0A7Z7IEJ3-F1
#
_entry.id   AF-A0A7Z7IEJ3-F1
#
_cell.length_a   1.000
_cell.length_b   1.000
_cell.length_c   1.000
_cell.angle_alpha   90.00
_cell.angle_beta   90.00
_cell.angle_gamma   90.00
#
_symmetry.space_group_name_H-M   'P 1'
#
loop_
_entity.id
_entity.type
_entity.pdbx_description
1 polymer ?
#
loop_
_entity_poly.entity_id
_entity_poly.type
_entity_poly.pdbx_seq_one_letter_code
_entity_poly.pdbx_strand_id
1 'polypeptide(L)' 'MPRPILDDGLWALIEPLLPPPKPRRIRHPGRKPLDNRAVLTGILTGCIKYCLGDYAQPTARDPVQSTTSSPKRKASRLR' A
#
# COMPACT_ATOMS: atom_id res chain seq x y z
N MET A 1 3.62 6.76 22.70
CA MET A 1 3.63 5.67 21.70
C MET A 1 2.25 5.03 21.71
N PRO A 2 1.56 4.89 20.56
CA PRO A 2 0.28 4.20 20.51
C PRO A 2 0.45 2.76 21.00
N ARG A 3 -0.54 2.22 21.73
CA ARG A 3 -0.48 0.83 22.18
C ARG A 3 -0.42 -0.09 20.94
N PRO A 4 0.53 -1.05 20.89
CA PRO A 4 0.54 -2.01 19.81
C PRO A 4 -0.78 -2.79 19.85
N ILE A 5 -1.46 -2.88 18.70
CA ILE A 5 -2.71 -3.65 18.57
C ILE A 5 -2.46 -5.13 18.86
N LEU A 6 -1.25 -5.60 18.54
CA LEU A 6 -0.77 -6.94 18.86
C LEU A 6 0.09 -6.91 20.12
N ASP A 7 -0.47 -7.41 21.21
CA ASP A 7 0.26 -7.70 22.45
C ASP A 7 1.33 -8.80 22.24
N ASP A 8 2.39 -8.80 23.06
CA ASP A 8 3.48 -9.79 22.98
C ASP A 8 2.98 -11.23 23.25
N GLY A 9 2.04 -11.40 24.20
CA GLY A 9 1.46 -12.70 24.50
C GLY A 9 0.60 -13.23 23.35
N LEU A 10 -0.14 -12.35 22.69
CA LEU A 10 -0.91 -12.70 21.49
C LEU A 10 0.02 -13.04 20.31
N TRP A 11 1.11 -12.30 20.15
CA TRP A 11 2.10 -12.57 19.11
C TRP A 11 2.72 -13.96 19.25
N ALA A 12 3.06 -14.37 20.47
CA ALA A 12 3.63 -15.69 20.76
C ALA A 12 2.72 -16.87 20.35
N LEU A 13 1.40 -16.65 20.31
CA LEU A 13 0.43 -17.65 19.85
C LEU A 13 0.28 -17.68 18.33
N ILE A 14 0.46 -16.54 17.66
CA ILE A 14 0.26 -16.39 16.21
C ILE A 14 1.53 -16.78 15.43
N GLU A 15 2.71 -16.42 15.95
CA GLU A 15 4.00 -16.67 15.29
C GLU A 15 4.19 -18.12 14.80
N PRO A 16 3.92 -19.18 15.60
CA PRO A 16 4.10 -20.56 15.14
C PRO A 16 3.07 -20.99 14.07
N LEU A 17 1.98 -20.26 13.89
CA LEU A 17 0.96 -20.55 12.88
C LEU A 17 1.32 -19.96 11.50
N LEU A 18 2.28 -19.04 11.45
CA LEU A 18 2.70 -18.42 10.20
C LEU A 18 3.53 -19.42 9.38
N PRO A 19 3.34 -19.44 8.05
CA PRO A 19 4.18 -20.26 7.18
C PRO A 19 5.64 -19.80 7.27
N PRO A 20 6.60 -20.72 7.09
CA PRO A 20 8.01 -20.37 7.10
C PRO A 20 8.34 -19.31 6.03
N PRO A 21 9.28 -18.40 6.31
CA PRO A 21 9.59 -17.30 5.40
C PRO A 21 10.14 -17.85 4.09
N LYS A 22 9.59 -17.35 2.98
CA LYS A 22 10.02 -17.75 1.64
C LYS A 22 11.51 -17.42 1.44
N PRO A 23 12.32 -18.33 0.85
CA PRO A 23 13.71 -18.06 0.56
C PRO A 23 13.84 -16.81 -0.31
N ARG A 24 14.72 -15.88 0.10
CA ARG A 24 14.96 -14.66 -0.67
C ARG A 24 15.76 -15.01 -1.92
N ARG A 25 15.38 -14.42 -3.07
CA ARG A 25 16.17 -14.54 -4.30
C ARG A 25 17.59 -14.03 -4.06
N ILE A 26 18.58 -14.76 -4.58
CA ILE A 26 20.00 -14.42 -4.44
C ILE A 26 20.37 -13.25 -5.37
N ARG A 27 19.90 -13.28 -6.62
CA ARG A 27 20.20 -12.25 -7.61
C ARG A 27 19.05 -11.24 -7.69
N HIS A 28 19.40 -9.95 -7.58
CA HIS A 28 18.46 -8.82 -7.47
C HIS A 28 17.43 -8.99 -6.34
N PRO A 29 17.87 -9.17 -5.08
CA PRO A 29 16.95 -9.12 -3.96
C PRO A 29 16.38 -7.70 -3.92
N GLY A 30 15.05 -7.58 -4.10
CA GLY A 30 14.36 -6.29 -3.98
C GLY A 30 14.39 -5.76 -2.55
N ARG A 31 13.37 -4.99 -2.16
CA ARG A 31 13.26 -4.48 -0.79
C ARG A 31 13.24 -5.64 0.21
N LYS A 32 13.94 -5.47 1.33
CA LYS A 32 13.95 -6.45 2.42
C LYS A 32 12.52 -6.57 2.98
N PRO A 33 12.01 -7.79 3.23
CA PRO A 33 10.72 -7.96 3.89
C PRO A 33 10.70 -7.22 5.23
N LEU A 34 9.57 -6.62 5.58
CA LEU A 34 9.33 -6.13 6.93
C LEU A 34 9.14 -7.31 7.88
N ASP A 35 9.29 -7.03 9.17
CA ASP A 35 8.96 -7.98 10.22
C ASP A 35 7.47 -8.36 10.17
N ASN A 36 7.17 -9.65 10.35
CA ASN A 36 5.81 -10.19 10.23
C ASN A 36 4.84 -9.51 11.20
N ARG A 37 5.31 -9.16 12.40
CA ARG A 37 4.52 -8.46 13.41
C ARG A 37 4.14 -7.06 12.98
N ALA A 38 5.08 -6.33 12.40
CA ALA A 38 4.82 -4.99 11.86
C ALA A 38 3.82 -5.03 10.70
N VAL A 39 3.95 -6.02 9.82
CA VAL A 39 3.02 -6.24 8.69
C VAL A 39 1.60 -6.55 9.20
N LEU A 40 1.46 -7.48 10.13
CA LEU A 40 0.16 -7.84 10.71
C LEU A 40 -0.49 -6.67 11.46
N THR A 41 0.31 -5.89 12.20
CA THR A 41 -0.18 -4.67 12.86
C THR A 41 -0.70 -3.67 11.83
N GLY A 42 0.00 -3.47 10.72
CA GLY A 42 -0.43 -2.58 9.63
C GLY A 42 -1.72 -3.05 8.97
N ILE A 43 -1.86 -4.36 8.70
CA ILE A 43 -3.07 -4.96 8.14
C ILE A 43 -4.26 -4.75 9.09
N LEU A 44 -4.09 -5.06 10.38
CA LEU A 44 -5.14 -4.90 11.39
C LEU A 44 -5.54 -3.43 11.57
N THR A 45 -4.56 -2.53 11.64
CA THR A 45 -4.81 -1.09 11.75
C THR A 45 -5.60 -0.58 10.55
N GLY A 46 -5.20 -0.98 9.34
CA GLY A 46 -5.92 -0.65 8.11
C GLY A 46 -7.34 -1.18 8.16
N CYS A 47 -7.51 -2.48 8.40
CA CYS A 47 -8.82 -3.15 8.43
C CYS A 47 -9.78 -2.52 9.46
N ILE A 48 -9.31 -2.29 10.69
CA ILE A 48 -10.09 -1.62 11.74
C ILE A 48 -10.51 -0.22 11.27
N LYS A 49 -9.60 0.55 10.70
CA LYS A 49 -9.90 1.91 10.25
C LYS A 49 -10.80 1.94 9.00
N TYR A 50 -10.72 0.94 8.12
CA TYR A 50 -11.65 0.77 6.99
C TYR A 50 -13.03 0.30 7.45
N CYS A 51 -13.14 -0.59 8.44
CA CYS A 51 -14.40 -1.08 8.99
C CYS A 51 -15.10 -0.06 9.90
N LEU A 52 -14.36 0.80 10.59
CA LEU A 52 -14.91 1.88 11.41
C LEU A 52 -15.41 3.08 10.60
N GLY A 53 -15.31 3.06 9.27
CA GLY A 53 -15.88 4.09 8.40
C GLY A 53 -15.14 5.43 8.39
N ASP A 54 -14.02 5.58 9.12
CA ASP A 54 -13.21 6.81 9.13
C ASP A 54 -12.43 7.06 7.83
N TYR A 55 -12.33 6.04 6.96
CA TYR A 55 -12.01 6.24 5.56
C TYR A 55 -13.31 6.26 4.77
N ALA A 56 -13.87 7.45 4.58
CA ALA A 56 -14.89 7.68 3.56
C ALA A 56 -14.47 6.96 2.27
N GLN A 57 -15.35 6.11 1.75
CA GLN A 57 -15.19 5.47 0.45
C GLN A 57 -14.74 6.54 -0.56
N PRO A 58 -13.72 6.32 -1.41
CA PRO A 58 -13.47 7.24 -2.52
C PRO A 58 -14.74 7.24 -3.37
N THR A 59 -15.56 8.28 -3.16
CA THR A 59 -16.79 8.49 -3.90
C THR A 59 -16.39 8.65 -5.34
N ALA A 60 -16.79 7.67 -6.16
CA ALA A 60 -16.90 7.71 -7.61
C ALA A 60 -15.74 8.41 -8.36
N ARG A 61 -14.85 7.59 -8.93
CA ARG A 61 -14.10 7.84 -10.19
C ARG A 61 -14.08 9.31 -10.62
N ASP A 62 -13.02 10.03 -10.27
CA ASP A 62 -12.72 11.29 -10.92
C ASP A 62 -12.66 11.04 -12.44
N PRO A 63 -13.45 11.76 -13.26
CA PRO A 63 -13.36 11.62 -14.69
C PRO A 63 -11.94 12.03 -15.08
N VAL A 64 -11.25 11.11 -15.77
CA VAL A 64 -10.02 11.36 -16.51
C VAL A 64 -10.09 12.77 -17.09
N GLN A 65 -9.24 13.67 -16.60
CA GLN A 65 -9.04 14.97 -17.19
C GLN A 65 -8.52 14.70 -18.61
N SER A 66 -9.45 14.65 -19.56
CA SER A 66 -9.18 14.71 -20.98
C SER A 66 -8.46 16.03 -21.22
N THR A 67 -7.14 16.01 -21.16
CA THR A 67 -6.30 17.09 -21.62
C THR A 67 -6.58 17.23 -23.10
N THR A 68 -7.47 18.15 -23.45
CA THR A 68 -7.61 18.62 -24.82
C THR A 68 -6.28 19.26 -25.17
N SER A 69 -5.40 18.50 -25.83
CA SER A 69 -4.24 19.07 -26.48
C SER A 69 -4.74 19.98 -27.59
N SER A 70 -4.86 21.28 -27.28
CA SER A 70 -5.02 22.33 -28.28
C SER A 70 -3.95 22.17 -29.35
N PRO A 71 -4.29 22.11 -30.65
CA PRO A 71 -3.28 22.04 -31.69
C PRO A 71 -2.57 23.40 -31.73
N LYS A 72 -1.32 23.42 -31.28
CA LYS A 72 -0.41 24.57 -31.44
C LYS A 72 -0.25 24.83 -32.93
N ARG A 73 -0.98 25.83 -33.40
CA ARG A 73 -0.77 26.59 -34.64
C ARG A 73 0.71 26.98 -34.73
N LYS A 74 1.53 26.19 -35.43
CA LYS A 74 2.86 26.63 -35.87
C LYS A 74 2.71 27.30 -37.23
N ALA A 75 2.56 28.62 -37.17
CA ALA A 75 2.96 29.49 -38.24
C ALA A 75 4.50 29.48 -38.33
N SER A 76 5.03 29.09 -39.49
CA SER A 76 6.36 29.41 -40.02
C SER A 76 6.73 28.35 -41.06
N ARG A 77 7.37 28.58 -42.21
CA ARG A 77 7.96 29.74 -42.89
C ARG A 77 8.77 29.09 -44.03
N LEU A 78 8.66 29.60 -45.27
CA LEU A 78 9.55 29.37 -46.42
C LEU A 78 9.83 27.91 -46.90
N ARG A 79 9.26 27.52 -48.04
CA ARG A 79 9.91 27.51 -49.38
C ARG A 79 8.89 27.17 -50.46
#